data_AF-A0AAN4ZTR0-F1
#
_entry.id   AF-A0AAN4ZTR0-F1
#
_cell.length_a   1.000
_cell.length_b   1.000
_cell.length_c   1.000
_cell.angle_alpha   90.00
_cell.angle_beta   90.00
_cell.angle_gamma   90.00
#
_symmetry.space_group_name_H-M   'P 1'
#
loop_
_entity.id
_entity.type
_entity.pdbx_description
1 polymer ?
#
loop_
_entity_poly.entity_id
_entity_poly.type
_entity_poly.pdbx_seq_one_letter_code
_entity_poly.pdbx_strand_id
1 'polypeptide(L)'
;SDLGDRELYRIAELSRAAERTFEAKLETATEEIAKAFHHITLLMNVQMGICSEIVRGQLWAAQVEEQLSGKLTLLRGLHEPVQNRFNNVRDRFNLRAGESCLDFGEKQCIMDAIKLFKEKLIGEITNAVQVAADMNRIKRTYPFDELLTDIQNSAESIVNAGSKLLSETAEIEHELKSSRMVSIVKLRICENYFDLLDQHVQEIPTMIDLKQKHINKNCPRTV
;
A
#
# COMPACT_ATOMS: atom_id res chain seq x y z
N SER A 1 46.21 80.23 32.13
CA SER A 1 45.15 81.21 31.84
C SER A 1 43.84 80.59 32.28
N ASP A 2 43.19 81.15 33.30
CA ASP A 2 41.97 80.59 33.93
C ASP A 2 40.81 80.39 32.92
N LEU A 3 40.82 81.13 31.80
CA LEU A 3 39.91 80.90 30.67
C LEU A 3 40.18 79.61 29.88
N GLY A 4 41.45 79.24 29.68
CA GLY A 4 41.82 78.05 28.92
C GLY A 4 41.48 76.75 29.65
N ASP A 5 41.64 76.75 30.98
CA ASP A 5 41.32 75.59 31.82
C ASP A 5 39.80 75.36 31.93
N ARG A 6 39.00 76.43 31.93
CA ARG A 6 37.53 76.35 31.87
C ARG A 6 37.02 75.84 30.52
N GLU A 7 37.64 76.26 29.42
CA GLU A 7 37.31 75.79 28.06
C GLU A 7 37.61 74.30 27.91
N LEU A 8 38.79 73.85 28.39
CA LEU A 8 39.18 72.44 28.39
C LEU A 8 38.26 71.59 29.27
N TYR A 9 37.87 72.10 30.45
CA TYR A 9 36.90 71.42 31.32
C TYR A 9 35.54 71.26 30.63
N ARG A 10 35.04 72.32 29.97
CA ARG A 10 33.78 72.28 29.22
C ARG A 10 33.83 71.29 28.05
N ILE A 11 34.95 71.24 27.30
CA ILE A 11 35.13 70.28 26.22
C ILE A 11 35.16 68.84 26.77
N ALA A 12 35.87 68.60 27.87
CA ALA A 12 35.90 67.28 28.50
C ALA A 12 34.52 66.83 29.00
N GLU A 13 33.72 67.75 29.53
CA GLU A 13 32.36 67.47 29.98
C GLU A 13 31.41 67.18 28.81
N LEU A 14 31.52 67.92 27.71
CA LEU A 14 30.79 67.65 26.47
C LEU A 14 31.19 66.31 25.84
N SER A 15 32.48 65.97 25.83
CA SER A 15 32.97 64.66 25.34
C SER A 15 32.43 63.51 26.18
N ARG A 16 32.44 63.62 27.52
CA ARG A 16 31.83 62.60 28.40
C ARG A 16 30.33 62.47 28.19
N ALA A 17 29.63 63.58 27.95
CA ALA A 17 28.20 63.55 27.65
C ALA A 17 27.90 62.88 26.30
N ALA A 18 28.71 63.16 25.27
CA ALA A 18 28.63 62.53 23.96
C ALA A 18 28.94 61.03 24.03
N GLU A 19 29.96 60.63 24.81
CA GLU A 19 30.35 59.23 25.04
C GLU A 19 29.22 58.44 25.70
N ARG A 20 28.64 58.95 26.81
CA ARG A 20 27.46 58.32 27.44
C ARG A 20 26.27 58.20 26.49
N THR A 21 26.06 59.20 25.63
CA THR A 21 24.96 59.18 24.64
C THR A 21 25.23 58.14 23.56
N PHE A 22 26.49 57.99 23.13
CA PHE A 22 26.89 56.99 22.16
C PHE A 22 26.77 55.58 22.75
N GLU A 23 27.25 55.35 23.98
CA GLU A 23 27.12 54.09 24.69
C GLU A 23 25.66 53.67 24.86
N ALA A 24 24.78 54.58 25.30
CA ALA A 24 23.34 54.30 25.42
C ALA A 24 22.69 53.96 24.07
N LYS A 25 23.08 54.64 22.99
CA LYS A 25 22.61 54.31 21.63
C LYS A 25 23.15 52.98 21.13
N LEU A 26 24.40 52.66 21.46
CA LEU A 26 25.02 51.39 21.09
C LEU A 26 24.34 50.24 21.83
N GLU A 27 24.08 50.38 23.13
CA GLU A 27 23.34 49.41 23.94
C GLU A 27 21.94 49.16 23.36
N THR A 28 21.21 50.25 23.06
CA THR A 28 19.88 50.16 22.43
C THR A 28 19.94 49.44 21.08
N ALA A 29 20.89 49.79 20.21
CA ALA A 29 21.06 49.13 18.92
C ALA A 29 21.42 47.65 19.06
N THR A 30 22.27 47.29 20.04
CA THR A 30 22.61 45.89 20.30
C THR A 30 21.42 45.09 20.80
N GLU A 31 20.56 45.68 21.64
CA GLU A 31 19.31 45.05 22.06
C GLU A 31 18.33 44.87 20.90
N GLU A 32 18.18 45.88 20.04
CA GLU A 32 17.30 45.81 18.87
C GLU A 32 17.76 44.72 17.90
N ILE A 33 19.06 44.62 17.65
CA ILE A 33 19.67 43.55 16.86
C ILE A 33 19.41 42.19 17.50
N ALA A 34 19.62 42.05 18.82
CA ALA A 34 19.37 40.81 19.53
C ALA A 34 17.88 40.39 19.48
N LYS A 35 16.96 41.33 19.62
CA LYS A 35 15.51 41.12 19.48
C LYS A 35 15.16 40.66 18.06
N ALA A 36 15.74 41.28 17.04
CA ALA A 36 15.54 40.90 15.64
C ALA A 36 16.07 39.48 15.35
N PHE A 37 17.29 39.16 15.81
CA PHE A 37 17.84 37.81 15.66
C PHE A 37 17.01 36.75 16.39
N HIS A 38 16.53 37.05 17.60
CA HIS A 38 15.64 36.16 18.34
C HIS A 38 14.33 35.92 17.59
N HIS A 39 13.72 36.98 17.04
CA HIS A 39 12.50 36.86 16.24
C HIS A 39 12.71 36.01 14.98
N ILE A 40 13.80 36.24 14.23
CA ILE A 40 14.16 35.45 13.05
C ILE A 40 14.34 33.98 13.43
N THR A 41 15.06 33.70 14.52
CA THR A 41 15.29 32.33 15.01
C THR A 41 13.97 31.64 15.35
N LEU A 42 13.04 32.36 15.99
CA LEU A 42 11.73 31.82 16.37
C LEU A 42 10.88 31.49 15.13
N LEU A 43 10.85 32.39 14.14
CA LEU A 43 10.16 32.14 12.87
C LEU A 43 10.75 30.93 12.12
N MET A 44 12.08 30.82 12.09
CA MET A 44 12.77 29.72 11.43
C MET A 44 12.47 28.37 12.11
N ASN A 45 12.42 28.34 13.44
CA ASN A 45 12.04 27.13 14.19
C ASN A 45 10.60 26.70 13.90
N VAL A 46 9.66 27.65 13.81
CA VAL A 46 8.27 27.35 13.45
C VAL A 46 8.18 26.78 12.03
N GLN A 47 8.86 27.41 11.07
CA GLN A 47 8.89 26.93 9.68
C GLN A 47 9.55 25.54 9.55
N MET A 48 10.63 25.30 10.28
CA MET A 48 11.28 23.98 10.33
C MET A 48 10.36 22.91 10.94
N GLY A 49 9.59 23.27 11.97
CA GLY A 49 8.56 22.39 12.54
C GLY A 49 7.52 21.97 11.51
N ILE A 50 6.97 22.94 10.77
CA ILE A 50 6.00 22.68 9.69
C ILE A 50 6.61 21.80 8.60
N CYS A 51 7.83 22.11 8.14
CA CYS A 51 8.51 21.30 7.12
C CYS A 51 8.75 19.87 7.61
N SER A 52 9.16 19.69 8.87
CA SER A 52 9.34 18.37 9.48
C SER A 52 8.04 17.57 9.50
N GLU A 53 6.90 18.20 9.79
CA GLU A 53 5.60 17.53 9.77
C GLU A 53 5.17 17.14 8.36
N ILE A 54 5.37 18.01 7.37
CA ILE A 54 5.07 17.73 5.96
C ILE A 54 5.93 16.56 5.46
N VAL A 55 7.24 16.61 5.69
CA VAL A 55 8.17 15.55 5.25
C VAL A 55 7.83 14.23 5.93
N ARG A 56 7.53 14.25 7.24
CA ARG A 56 7.09 13.04 7.96
C ARG A 56 5.79 12.49 7.38
N GLY A 57 4.82 13.35 7.08
CA GLY A 57 3.56 12.94 6.44
C GLY A 57 3.77 12.31 5.05
N GLN A 58 4.64 12.89 4.23
CA GLN A 58 4.98 12.38 2.90
C GLN A 58 5.73 11.04 2.96
N LEU A 59 6.68 10.89 3.87
CA LEU A 59 7.41 9.63 4.07
C LEU A 59 6.47 8.50 4.52
N TRP A 60 5.56 8.80 5.45
CA TRP A 60 4.52 7.86 5.86
C TRP A 60 3.60 7.48 4.71
N ALA A 61 3.19 8.44 3.88
CA ALA A 61 2.38 8.17 2.70
C ALA A 61 3.10 7.24 1.70
N ALA A 62 4.39 7.45 1.46
CA ALA A 62 5.20 6.60 0.58
C ALA A 62 5.35 5.17 1.13
N GLN A 63 5.57 5.03 2.44
CA GLN A 63 5.70 3.71 3.07
C GLN A 63 4.38 2.93 3.03
N VAL A 64 3.24 3.60 3.28
CA VAL A 64 1.92 2.98 3.15
C VAL A 64 1.66 2.58 1.71
N GLU A 65 1.98 3.44 0.76
CA GLU A 65 1.86 3.13 -0.66
C GLU A 65 2.68 1.90 -1.07
N GLU A 66 3.93 1.80 -0.62
CA GLU A 66 4.79 0.64 -0.87
C GLU A 66 4.17 -0.64 -0.28
N GLN A 67 3.63 -0.57 0.95
CA GLN A 67 2.93 -1.70 1.56
C GLN A 67 1.72 -2.14 0.74
N LEU A 68 0.87 -1.20 0.32
CA LEU A 68 -0.32 -1.49 -0.47
C LEU A 68 0.03 -2.03 -1.86
N SER A 69 1.05 -1.47 -2.51
CA SER A 69 1.59 -1.97 -3.77
C SER A 69 2.14 -3.39 -3.62
N GLY A 70 2.83 -3.67 -2.52
CA GLY A 70 3.29 -5.01 -2.16
C GLY A 70 2.14 -6.00 -2.00
N LYS A 71 1.02 -5.60 -1.39
CA LYS A 71 -0.18 -6.44 -1.25
C LYS A 71 -0.82 -6.76 -2.60
N LEU A 72 -0.94 -5.77 -3.49
CA LEU A 72 -1.46 -5.98 -4.86
C LEU A 72 -0.56 -6.91 -5.68
N THR A 73 0.75 -6.73 -5.56
CA THR A 73 1.74 -7.59 -6.24
C THR A 73 1.68 -9.02 -5.70
N LEU A 74 1.52 -9.18 -4.37
CA LEU A 74 1.34 -10.49 -3.75
C LEU A 74 0.09 -11.20 -4.28
N LEU A 75 -1.06 -10.52 -4.33
CA LEU A 75 -2.31 -11.13 -4.82
C LEU A 75 -2.16 -11.67 -6.25
N ARG A 76 -1.51 -10.91 -7.14
CA ARG A 76 -1.21 -11.38 -8.51
C ARG A 76 -0.22 -12.54 -8.54
N GLY A 77 0.87 -12.42 -7.77
CA GLY A 77 1.97 -13.40 -7.79
C GLY A 77 1.60 -14.76 -7.23
N LEU A 78 0.57 -14.85 -6.39
CA LEU A 78 0.11 -16.13 -5.83
C LEU A 78 -0.66 -16.99 -6.84
N HIS A 79 -1.15 -16.38 -7.92
CA HIS A 79 -1.97 -17.09 -8.90
C HIS A 79 -1.17 -17.98 -9.86
N GLU A 80 0.05 -17.58 -10.24
CA GLU A 80 0.86 -18.34 -11.20
C GLU A 80 1.12 -19.80 -10.76
N PRO A 81 1.49 -20.09 -9.49
CA PRO A 81 1.58 -21.47 -9.01
C PRO A 81 0.24 -22.24 -9.09
N VAL A 82 -0.89 -21.56 -8.87
CA VAL A 82 -2.23 -22.16 -8.90
C VAL A 82 -2.62 -22.49 -10.34
N GLN A 83 -2.41 -21.56 -11.27
CA GLN A 83 -2.62 -21.74 -12.70
C GLN A 83 -1.80 -22.91 -13.25
N ASN A 84 -0.51 -22.99 -12.91
CA ASN A 84 0.35 -24.09 -13.32
C ASN A 84 -0.15 -25.46 -12.82
N ARG A 85 -0.66 -25.51 -11.58
CA ARG A 85 -1.20 -26.76 -11.01
C ARG A 85 -2.55 -27.12 -11.61
N PHE A 86 -3.42 -26.14 -11.84
CA PHE A 86 -4.70 -26.38 -12.50
C PHE A 86 -4.53 -26.90 -13.92
N ASN A 87 -3.64 -26.28 -14.71
CA ASN A 87 -3.30 -26.75 -16.05
C ASN A 87 -2.79 -28.20 -16.03
N ASN A 88 -1.95 -28.55 -15.06
CA ASN A 88 -1.49 -29.94 -14.90
C ASN A 88 -2.63 -30.92 -14.61
N VAL A 89 -3.64 -30.53 -13.82
CA VAL A 89 -4.83 -31.35 -13.58
C VAL A 89 -5.66 -31.46 -14.86
N ARG A 90 -5.91 -30.34 -15.54
CA ARG A 90 -6.67 -30.25 -16.79
C ARG A 90 -6.07 -31.12 -17.88
N ASP A 91 -4.76 -31.05 -18.10
CA ASP A 91 -4.07 -31.82 -19.13
C ASP A 91 -4.20 -33.34 -18.88
N ARG A 92 -4.12 -33.78 -17.62
CA ARG A 92 -4.31 -35.19 -17.26
C ARG A 92 -5.73 -35.68 -17.56
N PHE A 93 -6.74 -34.84 -17.38
CA PHE A 93 -8.12 -35.17 -17.76
C PHE A 93 -8.33 -35.13 -19.28
N ASN A 94 -7.74 -34.16 -19.98
CA ASN A 94 -7.88 -34.00 -21.43
C ASN A 94 -7.20 -35.13 -22.22
N LEU A 95 -6.05 -35.63 -21.76
CA LEU A 95 -5.38 -36.81 -22.33
C LEU A 95 -6.24 -38.10 -22.25
N ARG A 96 -7.37 -38.04 -21.54
CA ARG A 96 -8.26 -39.16 -21.26
C ARG A 96 -9.70 -38.90 -21.71
N ALA A 97 -9.96 -37.79 -22.39
CA ALA A 97 -11.26 -37.46 -22.96
C ALA A 97 -11.65 -38.50 -24.04
N GLY A 98 -12.48 -39.48 -23.65
CA GLY A 98 -12.93 -40.57 -24.52
C GLY A 98 -12.68 -41.98 -23.96
N GLU A 99 -11.90 -42.12 -22.88
CA GLU A 99 -11.72 -43.40 -22.21
C GLU A 99 -12.86 -43.65 -21.21
N SER A 100 -13.36 -44.90 -21.17
CA SER A 100 -14.51 -45.28 -20.33
C SER A 100 -14.16 -45.49 -18.86
N CYS A 101 -12.89 -45.50 -18.46
CA CYS A 101 -12.47 -45.75 -17.08
C CYS A 101 -10.97 -45.46 -16.92
N LEU A 102 -10.59 -44.76 -15.85
CA LEU A 102 -9.18 -44.57 -15.48
C LEU A 102 -8.63 -45.86 -14.86
N ASP A 103 -7.38 -46.20 -15.17
CA ASP A 103 -6.68 -47.25 -14.43
C ASP A 103 -6.34 -46.78 -12.99
N PHE A 104 -5.86 -47.70 -12.15
CA PHE A 104 -5.54 -47.37 -10.75
C PHE A 104 -4.39 -46.37 -10.61
N GLY A 105 -3.34 -46.51 -11.42
CA GLY A 105 -2.16 -45.64 -11.38
C GLY A 105 -2.48 -44.23 -11.86
N GLU A 106 -3.31 -44.12 -12.90
CA GLU A 106 -3.80 -42.86 -13.46
C GLU A 106 -4.73 -42.13 -12.48
N LYS A 107 -5.69 -42.86 -11.90
CA LYS A 107 -6.55 -42.33 -10.84
C LYS A 107 -5.70 -41.77 -9.70
N GLN A 108 -4.71 -42.52 -9.21
CA GLN A 108 -3.83 -42.04 -8.15
C GLN A 108 -3.04 -40.80 -8.58
N CYS A 109 -2.47 -40.80 -9.79
CA CYS A 109 -1.76 -39.67 -10.35
C CYS A 109 -2.62 -38.41 -10.43
N ILE A 110 -3.89 -38.52 -10.84
CA ILE A 110 -4.82 -37.39 -10.93
C ILE A 110 -5.20 -36.91 -9.52
N MET A 111 -5.47 -37.83 -8.57
CA MET A 111 -5.76 -37.47 -7.18
C MET A 111 -4.59 -36.71 -6.53
N ASP A 112 -3.35 -37.12 -6.78
CA ASP A 112 -2.17 -36.44 -6.25
C ASP A 112 -2.02 -35.03 -6.85
N ALA A 113 -2.29 -34.88 -8.15
CA ALA A 113 -2.29 -33.57 -8.82
C ALA A 113 -3.37 -32.65 -8.26
N ILE A 114 -4.59 -33.17 -8.04
CA ILE A 114 -5.70 -32.44 -7.41
C ILE A 114 -5.31 -31.99 -6.00
N LYS A 115 -4.71 -32.88 -5.21
CA LYS A 115 -4.28 -32.54 -3.84
C LYS A 115 -3.30 -31.37 -3.84
N LEU A 116 -2.27 -31.42 -4.67
CA LEU A 116 -1.29 -30.34 -4.81
C LEU A 116 -1.92 -29.03 -5.30
N PHE A 117 -2.86 -29.11 -6.24
CA PHE A 117 -3.61 -27.94 -6.71
C PHE A 117 -4.42 -27.31 -5.57
N LYS A 118 -5.18 -28.11 -4.82
CA LYS A 118 -5.97 -27.62 -3.67
C LYS A 118 -5.08 -26.97 -2.61
N GLU A 119 -3.93 -27.55 -2.29
CA GLU A 119 -2.98 -26.97 -1.35
C GLU A 119 -2.51 -25.57 -1.79
N LYS A 120 -2.22 -25.39 -3.09
CA LYS A 120 -1.85 -24.08 -3.63
C LYS A 120 -3.00 -23.08 -3.64
N LEU A 121 -4.19 -23.52 -4.04
CA LEU A 121 -5.40 -22.69 -4.05
C LEU A 121 -5.79 -22.23 -2.64
N ILE A 122 -5.69 -23.12 -1.64
CA ILE A 122 -5.89 -22.76 -0.22
C ILE A 122 -4.89 -21.69 0.21
N GLY A 123 -3.63 -21.80 -0.22
CA GLY A 123 -2.60 -20.80 0.03
C GLY A 123 -2.97 -19.43 -0.56
N GLU A 124 -3.40 -19.38 -1.82
CA GLU A 124 -3.86 -18.15 -2.49
C GLU A 124 -5.05 -17.53 -1.75
N ILE A 125 -6.09 -18.33 -1.44
CA ILE A 125 -7.27 -17.87 -0.70
C ILE A 125 -6.90 -17.33 0.68
N THR A 126 -6.04 -18.03 1.42
CA THR A 126 -5.64 -17.63 2.78
C THR A 126 -4.93 -16.27 2.76
N ASN A 127 -4.03 -16.07 1.80
CA ASN A 127 -3.36 -14.79 1.64
C ASN A 127 -4.33 -13.69 1.21
N ALA A 128 -5.28 -13.97 0.31
CA ALA A 128 -6.30 -13.00 -0.09
C ALA A 128 -7.21 -12.60 1.10
N VAL A 129 -7.62 -13.55 1.95
CA VAL A 129 -8.33 -13.27 3.20
C VAL A 129 -7.50 -12.36 4.10
N GLN A 130 -6.20 -12.62 4.24
CA GLN A 130 -5.32 -11.78 5.06
C GLN A 130 -5.20 -10.36 4.49
N VAL A 131 -5.09 -10.19 3.17
CA VAL A 131 -5.08 -8.87 2.54
C VAL A 131 -6.38 -8.12 2.80
N ALA A 132 -7.54 -8.78 2.66
CA ALA A 132 -8.83 -8.16 2.96
C ALA A 132 -8.94 -7.76 4.45
N ALA A 133 -8.44 -8.59 5.37
CA ALA A 133 -8.39 -8.30 6.80
C ALA A 133 -7.45 -7.12 7.11
N ASP A 134 -6.28 -7.06 6.47
CA ASP A 134 -5.34 -5.95 6.58
C ASP A 134 -5.97 -4.65 6.10
N MET A 135 -6.66 -4.66 4.95
CA MET A 135 -7.35 -3.46 4.44
C MET A 135 -8.43 -2.99 5.41
N ASN A 136 -9.24 -3.91 5.95
CA ASN A 136 -10.24 -3.58 6.97
C ASN A 136 -9.61 -2.99 8.23
N ARG A 137 -8.45 -3.48 8.66
CA ARG A 137 -7.72 -2.94 9.81
C ARG A 137 -7.23 -1.52 9.53
N ILE A 138 -6.62 -1.28 8.36
CA ILE A 138 -6.09 0.03 7.98
C ILE A 138 -7.24 1.05 7.84
N LYS A 139 -8.39 0.65 7.28
CA LYS A 139 -9.58 1.51 7.18
C LYS A 139 -10.10 2.01 8.52
N ARG A 140 -9.92 1.27 9.63
CA ARG A 140 -10.31 1.78 10.97
C ARG A 140 -9.52 3.01 11.36
N THR A 141 -8.29 3.13 10.86
CA THR A 141 -7.41 4.29 11.09
C THR A 141 -7.60 5.35 10.00
N TYR A 142 -7.91 4.93 8.77
CA TYR A 142 -8.09 5.80 7.60
C TYR A 142 -9.40 5.49 6.86
N PRO A 143 -10.56 5.90 7.40
CA PRO A 143 -11.87 5.45 6.94
C PRO A 143 -12.32 6.03 5.60
N PHE A 144 -11.66 7.09 5.11
CA PHE A 144 -12.04 7.80 3.88
C PHE A 144 -11.23 7.37 2.65
N ASP A 145 -10.42 6.32 2.77
CA ASP A 145 -9.60 5.88 1.64
C ASP A 145 -10.35 4.83 0.80
N GLU A 146 -11.03 5.31 -0.24
CA GLU A 146 -11.68 4.46 -1.25
C GLU A 146 -10.68 3.49 -1.90
N LEU A 147 -9.38 3.82 -1.92
CA LEU A 147 -8.31 2.97 -2.45
C LEU A 147 -8.21 1.66 -1.67
N LEU A 148 -8.30 1.72 -0.33
CA LEU A 148 -8.31 0.53 0.52
C LEU A 148 -9.55 -0.34 0.25
N THR A 149 -10.65 0.26 -0.20
CA THR A 149 -11.86 -0.47 -0.58
C THR A 149 -11.68 -1.20 -1.89
N ASP A 150 -11.05 -0.58 -2.88
CA ASP A 150 -10.76 -1.25 -4.14
C ASP A 150 -9.81 -2.46 -3.92
N ILE A 151 -8.76 -2.32 -3.11
CA ILE A 151 -7.84 -3.43 -2.79
C ILE A 151 -8.57 -4.56 -2.05
N GLN A 152 -9.41 -4.21 -1.06
CA GLN A 152 -10.21 -5.20 -0.34
C GLN A 152 -11.14 -5.96 -1.28
N ASN A 153 -11.84 -5.27 -2.18
CA ASN A 153 -12.77 -5.88 -3.13
C ASN A 153 -12.03 -6.84 -4.07
N SER A 154 -10.85 -6.47 -4.58
CA SER A 154 -10.03 -7.38 -5.39
C SER A 154 -9.66 -8.66 -4.62
N ALA A 155 -9.28 -8.54 -3.35
CA ALA A 155 -8.97 -9.69 -2.52
C ALA A 155 -10.21 -10.58 -2.26
N GLU A 156 -11.36 -9.97 -1.97
CA GLU A 156 -12.61 -10.70 -1.75
C GLU A 156 -13.12 -11.43 -3.00
N SER A 157 -12.94 -10.85 -4.20
CA SER A 157 -13.26 -11.53 -5.46
C SER A 157 -12.46 -12.82 -5.65
N ILE A 158 -11.16 -12.79 -5.33
CA ILE A 158 -10.28 -13.96 -5.35
C ILE A 158 -10.76 -15.01 -4.34
N VAL A 159 -11.08 -14.60 -3.11
CA VAL A 159 -11.60 -15.50 -2.07
C VAL A 159 -12.89 -16.18 -2.52
N ASN A 160 -13.82 -15.42 -3.10
CA ASN A 160 -15.11 -15.92 -3.55
C ASN A 160 -14.98 -16.92 -4.71
N ALA A 161 -14.22 -16.57 -5.75
CA ALA A 161 -13.99 -17.45 -6.90
C ALA A 161 -13.17 -18.69 -6.50
N GLY A 162 -12.08 -18.50 -5.76
CA GLY A 162 -11.23 -19.58 -5.28
C GLY A 162 -11.97 -20.56 -4.36
N SER A 163 -12.84 -20.08 -3.48
CA SER A 163 -13.63 -20.96 -2.59
C SER A 163 -14.62 -21.83 -3.37
N LYS A 164 -15.27 -21.28 -4.41
CA LYS A 164 -16.15 -22.07 -5.30
C LYS A 164 -15.36 -23.13 -6.05
N LEU A 165 -14.23 -22.74 -6.63
CA LEU A 165 -13.33 -23.68 -7.32
C LEU A 165 -12.84 -24.80 -6.39
N LEU A 166 -12.45 -24.46 -5.16
CA LEU A 166 -11.99 -25.42 -4.16
C LEU A 166 -13.10 -26.43 -3.80
N SER A 167 -14.35 -25.95 -3.66
CA SER A 167 -15.51 -26.79 -3.38
C SER A 167 -15.75 -27.80 -4.50
N GLU A 168 -15.84 -27.33 -5.74
CA GLU A 168 -16.09 -28.19 -6.91
C GLU A 168 -14.94 -29.18 -7.14
N THR A 169 -13.70 -28.75 -6.90
CA THR A 169 -12.53 -29.64 -6.98
C THR A 169 -12.58 -30.73 -5.90
N ALA A 170 -13.06 -30.41 -4.70
CA ALA A 170 -13.25 -31.40 -3.64
C ALA A 170 -14.33 -32.42 -4.00
N GLU A 171 -15.36 -32.02 -4.74
CA GLU A 171 -16.36 -32.96 -5.25
C GLU A 171 -15.79 -33.90 -6.32
N ILE A 172 -14.96 -33.41 -7.23
CA ILE A 172 -14.24 -34.25 -8.20
C ILE A 172 -13.33 -35.25 -7.48
N GLU A 173 -12.61 -34.79 -6.45
CA GLU A 173 -11.76 -35.68 -5.64
C GLU A 173 -12.59 -36.78 -4.96
N HIS A 174 -13.77 -36.43 -4.43
CA HIS A 174 -14.68 -37.39 -3.81
C HIS A 174 -15.23 -38.40 -4.84
N GLU A 175 -15.64 -37.92 -6.01
CA GLU A 175 -16.11 -38.77 -7.11
C GLU A 175 -14.99 -39.72 -7.58
N LEU A 176 -13.77 -39.21 -7.72
CA LEU A 176 -12.60 -40.04 -8.01
C LEU A 176 -12.30 -41.06 -6.93
N LYS A 177 -12.59 -40.80 -5.64
CA LYS A 177 -12.41 -41.82 -4.60
C LYS A 177 -13.41 -42.96 -4.77
N SER A 178 -14.67 -42.63 -5.02
CA SER A 178 -15.79 -43.59 -5.12
C SER A 178 -15.90 -44.27 -6.50
N SER A 179 -15.42 -43.63 -7.55
CA SER A 179 -15.54 -44.05 -8.96
C SER A 179 -14.16 -44.09 -9.64
N ARG A 180 -14.11 -44.61 -10.86
CA ARG A 180 -12.96 -44.47 -11.78
C ARG A 180 -13.27 -43.56 -12.96
N MET A 181 -14.42 -42.90 -12.91
CA MET A 181 -14.88 -41.93 -13.89
C MET A 181 -15.21 -40.63 -13.17
N VAL A 182 -15.01 -39.52 -13.87
CA VAL A 182 -15.43 -38.19 -13.45
C VAL A 182 -16.38 -37.64 -14.49
N SER A 183 -17.49 -37.06 -14.03
CA SER A 183 -18.42 -36.34 -14.88
C SER A 183 -17.74 -35.19 -15.62
N ILE A 184 -17.85 -35.19 -16.96
CA ILE A 184 -17.40 -34.10 -17.84
C ILE A 184 -18.07 -32.77 -17.44
N VAL A 185 -19.30 -32.83 -16.94
CA VAL A 185 -20.02 -31.62 -16.49
C VAL A 185 -19.31 -30.97 -15.30
N LYS A 186 -18.83 -31.77 -14.33
CA LYS A 186 -18.09 -31.24 -13.16
C LYS A 186 -16.74 -30.66 -13.55
N LEU A 187 -16.04 -31.29 -14.49
CA LEU A 187 -14.78 -30.77 -15.02
C LEU A 187 -14.99 -29.38 -15.66
N ARG A 188 -16.03 -29.22 -16.49
CA ARG A 188 -16.38 -27.92 -17.08
C ARG A 188 -16.77 -26.87 -16.04
N ILE A 189 -17.48 -27.26 -14.98
CA ILE A 189 -17.81 -26.34 -13.89
C ILE A 189 -16.52 -25.84 -13.21
N CYS A 190 -15.56 -26.72 -12.95
CA CYS A 190 -14.25 -26.33 -12.42
C CYS A 190 -13.49 -25.39 -13.37
N GLU A 191 -13.48 -25.69 -14.67
CA GLU A 191 -12.87 -24.80 -15.68
C GLU A 191 -13.49 -23.41 -15.65
N ASN A 192 -14.82 -23.30 -15.64
CA ASN A 192 -15.50 -22.01 -15.57
C ASN A 192 -15.14 -21.22 -14.30
N TYR A 193 -15.03 -21.88 -13.14
CA TYR A 193 -14.62 -21.20 -11.90
C TYR A 193 -13.14 -20.84 -11.89
N PHE A 194 -12.29 -21.63 -12.55
CA PHE A 194 -10.89 -21.29 -12.73
C PHE A 194 -10.74 -20.07 -13.65
N ASP A 195 -11.45 -20.02 -14.77
CA ASP A 195 -11.43 -18.88 -15.69
C ASP A 195 -11.95 -17.60 -14.99
N LEU A 196 -12.98 -17.72 -14.14
CA LEU A 196 -13.47 -16.61 -13.33
C LEU A 196 -12.41 -16.12 -12.32
N LEU A 197 -11.67 -17.04 -11.70
CA LEU A 197 -10.59 -16.70 -10.78
C LEU A 197 -9.45 -15.98 -11.54
N ASP A 198 -9.02 -16.51 -12.69
CA ASP A 198 -7.99 -15.89 -13.53
C ASP A 198 -8.42 -14.49 -13.97
N GLN A 199 -9.67 -14.32 -14.42
CA GLN A 199 -10.23 -13.01 -14.75
C GLN A 199 -10.10 -12.02 -13.57
N HIS A 200 -10.51 -12.42 -12.37
CA HIS A 200 -10.40 -11.54 -11.20
C HIS A 200 -8.95 -11.19 -10.85
N VAL A 201 -8.01 -12.10 -11.09
CA VAL A 201 -6.57 -11.84 -10.89
C VAL A 201 -6.03 -10.85 -11.92
N GLN A 202 -6.41 -10.98 -13.19
CA GLN A 202 -6.02 -10.04 -14.25
C GLN A 202 -6.61 -8.63 -14.02
N GLU A 203 -7.80 -8.56 -13.42
CA GLU A 203 -8.48 -7.30 -13.08
C GLU A 203 -7.95 -6.63 -11.80
N ILE A 204 -7.04 -7.26 -11.05
CA ILE A 204 -6.41 -6.61 -9.89
C ILE A 204 -5.73 -5.33 -10.36
N PRO A 205 -6.04 -4.14 -9.80
CA PRO A 205 -5.46 -2.88 -10.24
C PRO A 205 -4.04 -2.69 -9.72
N THR A 206 -3.21 -1.88 -10.40
CA THR A 206 -1.94 -1.39 -9.84
C THR A 206 -2.18 -0.20 -8.92
N MET A 207 -1.17 0.14 -8.11
CA MET A 207 -1.20 1.37 -7.32
C MET A 207 -1.37 2.62 -8.20
N ILE A 208 -0.79 2.61 -9.41
CA ILE A 208 -0.92 3.70 -10.38
C ILE A 208 -2.37 3.82 -10.86
N ASP A 209 -3.01 2.69 -11.21
CA ASP A 209 -4.40 2.66 -11.67
C ASP A 209 -5.36 3.19 -10.61
N LEU A 210 -5.17 2.76 -9.36
CA LEU A 210 -5.96 3.22 -8.22
C LEU A 210 -5.81 4.73 -8.00
N LYS A 211 -4.57 5.24 -8.00
CA LYS A 211 -4.32 6.68 -7.86
C LYS A 211 -4.97 7.48 -8.98
N GLN A 212 -4.84 7.05 -10.24
CA GLN A 212 -5.45 7.74 -11.37
C GLN A 212 -6.98 7.76 -11.27
N LYS A 213 -7.60 6.64 -10.89
CA LYS A 213 -9.04 6.53 -10.66
C LYS A 213 -9.51 7.55 -9.62
N HIS A 214 -8.80 7.69 -8.51
CA HIS A 214 -9.18 8.58 -7.39
C HIS A 214 -8.79 10.05 -7.62
N ILE A 215 -7.75 10.34 -8.38
CA ILE A 215 -7.42 11.71 -8.85
C ILE A 215 -8.53 12.21 -9.80
N ASN A 216 -8.96 11.38 -10.75
CA ASN A 216 -10.00 11.76 -11.72
C ASN A 216 -11.39 11.91 -11.10
N LYS A 217 -11.69 11.25 -9.98
CA LYS A 217 -12.94 11.46 -9.22
C LYS A 217 -12.96 12.81 -8.48
N ASN A 218 -11.80 13.28 -8.01
CA ASN A 218 -11.69 14.52 -7.23
C ASN A 218 -11.48 15.79 -8.08
N CYS A 219 -11.34 15.65 -9.40
CA CYS A 219 -11.47 16.75 -10.36
C CYS A 219 -12.81 16.61 -11.10
N PRO A 220 -13.89 17.26 -10.63
CA PRO A 220 -15.04 17.47 -11.48
C PRO A 220 -14.54 18.28 -12.68
N ARG A 221 -14.67 17.74 -13.88
CA ARG A 221 -14.54 18.53 -15.11
C ARG A 221 -15.50 19.71 -14.96
N THR A 222 -14.95 20.90 -14.80
CA THR A 222 -15.66 22.16 -15.02
C THR A 222 -16.12 22.12 -16.48
N VAL A 223 -17.42 21.87 -16.66
CA VAL A 223 -18.14 22.11 -17.91
C VAL A 223 -18.66 23.54 -17.85
#